data_AF-A0A7X8R9K0-F1
#
_entry.id   AF-A0A7X8R9K0-F1
#
_cell.length_a   1.000
_cell.length_b   1.000
_cell.length_c   1.000
_cell.angle_alpha   90.00
_cell.angle_beta   90.00
_cell.angle_gamma   90.00
#
_symmetry.space_group_name_H-M   'P 1'
#
loop_
_entity.id
_entity.type
_entity.pdbx_description
1 polymer ?
#
loop_
_entity_poly.entity_id
_entity_poly.type
_entity_poly.pdbx_seq_one_letter_code
_entity_poly.pdbx_strand_id
1 'polypeptide(L)'
;MHSKYKKYIIALLICLCTLAIVIVLGSMKESKKGVESNVDMTFVIDGLISQDGISLQMGEGNGGEYDSYSINDITELVSYFYKDNWKEHTQSKYRLSIFSPYIMIDFTINSIKSSICFDKSSKLVELRYGDELYYYTVPENVIDSMENYIIENASK
;
A
#
# COMPACT_ATOMS: atom_id res chain seq x y z
N MET A 1 -56.50 -31.54 15.41
CA MET A 1 -55.78 -31.43 14.12
C MET A 1 -54.61 -30.42 14.12
N HIS A 2 -53.96 -30.09 15.26
CA HIS A 2 -52.96 -28.99 15.30
C HIS A 2 -51.48 -29.39 15.45
N SER A 3 -51.16 -30.64 15.80
CA SER A 3 -49.76 -31.05 16.07
C SER A 3 -48.94 -31.34 14.81
N LYS A 4 -49.58 -31.87 13.75
CA LYS A 4 -48.87 -32.21 12.50
C LYS A 4 -48.37 -30.96 11.76
N TYR A 5 -49.19 -29.90 11.66
CA TYR A 5 -48.84 -28.67 10.95
C TYR A 5 -47.72 -27.85 11.61
N LYS A 6 -47.55 -27.94 12.94
CA LYS A 6 -46.45 -27.25 13.64
C LYS A 6 -45.08 -27.73 13.20
N LYS A 7 -44.92 -29.03 12.94
CA LYS A 7 -43.64 -29.60 12.48
C LYS A 7 -43.28 -29.11 11.07
N TYR A 8 -44.28 -28.98 10.20
CA TYR A 8 -44.09 -28.45 8.84
C TYR A 8 -43.77 -26.95 8.84
N ILE A 9 -44.40 -26.16 9.71
CA ILE A 9 -44.12 -24.72 9.84
C ILE A 9 -42.69 -24.48 10.36
N ILE A 10 -42.23 -25.26 11.34
CA ILE A 10 -40.85 -25.15 11.85
C ILE A 10 -39.84 -25.55 10.78
N ALA A 11 -40.10 -26.63 10.03
CA ALA A 11 -39.22 -27.05 8.94
C ALA A 11 -39.16 -25.98 7.81
N LEU A 12 -40.30 -25.36 7.49
CA LEU A 12 -40.37 -24.26 6.51
C LEU A 12 -39.57 -23.04 6.97
N LEU A 13 -39.66 -22.67 8.25
CA LEU A 13 -38.91 -21.55 8.82
C LEU A 13 -37.40 -21.80 8.81
N ILE A 14 -36.96 -23.01 9.17
CA ILE A 14 -35.54 -23.37 9.10
C ILE A 14 -35.02 -23.31 7.66
N CYS A 15 -35.81 -23.80 6.70
CA CYS A 15 -35.45 -23.77 5.28
C CYS A 15 -35.37 -22.34 4.71
N LEU A 16 -36.28 -21.44 5.14
CA LEU A 16 -36.23 -20.03 4.77
C LEU A 16 -35.01 -19.31 5.39
N CYS A 17 -34.69 -19.61 6.65
CA CYS A 17 -33.52 -19.04 7.32
C CYS A 17 -32.19 -19.50 6.67
N THR A 18 -32.05 -20.77 6.31
CA THR A 18 -30.83 -21.25 5.63
C THR A 18 -30.69 -20.67 4.23
N LEU A 19 -31.79 -20.52 3.48
CA LEU A 19 -31.77 -19.88 2.17
C LEU A 19 -31.37 -18.39 2.28
N ALA A 20 -31.88 -17.67 3.28
CA ALA A 20 -31.50 -16.28 3.54
C ALA A 20 -30.01 -16.16 3.89
N ILE A 21 -29.47 -17.08 4.70
CA ILE A 21 -28.04 -17.11 5.05
C ILE A 21 -27.19 -17.41 3.81
N VAL A 22 -27.60 -18.33 2.95
CA VAL A 22 -26.89 -18.65 1.69
C VAL A 22 -26.93 -17.47 0.71
N ILE A 23 -28.05 -16.75 0.62
CA ILE A 23 -28.16 -15.54 -0.22
C ILE A 23 -27.28 -14.42 0.35
N VAL A 24 -27.27 -14.21 1.68
CA VAL A 24 -26.39 -13.22 2.32
C VAL A 24 -24.91 -13.58 2.12
N LEU A 25 -24.51 -14.84 2.38
CA LEU A 25 -23.12 -15.29 2.17
C LEU A 25 -22.73 -15.29 0.67
N GLY A 26 -23.66 -15.58 -0.22
CA GLY A 26 -23.47 -15.49 -1.68
C GLY A 26 -23.30 -14.04 -2.15
N SER A 27 -24.14 -13.13 -1.64
CA SER A 27 -24.07 -11.70 -1.94
C SER A 27 -22.84 -11.00 -1.33
N MET A 28 -22.32 -11.49 -0.19
CA MET A 28 -21.04 -11.03 0.36
C MET A 28 -19.85 -11.47 -0.50
N LYS A 29 -19.95 -12.63 -1.19
CA LYS A 29 -18.90 -13.13 -2.08
C LYS A 29 -18.79 -12.37 -3.42
N GLU A 30 -19.80 -11.59 -3.81
CA GLU A 30 -19.80 -10.89 -5.10
C GLU A 30 -19.45 -9.38 -5.03
N SER A 31 -19.12 -8.84 -3.86
CA SER A 31 -18.72 -7.40 -3.75
C SER A 31 -17.23 -7.12 -3.97
N LYS A 32 -16.44 -8.11 -4.40
CA LYS A 32 -15.07 -7.88 -4.90
C LYS A 32 -14.79 -8.78 -6.10
N LYS A 33 -15.62 -8.67 -7.15
CA LYS A 33 -15.08 -8.93 -8.50
C LYS A 33 -14.04 -7.84 -8.74
N GLY A 34 -12.79 -8.23 -8.53
CA GLY A 34 -11.64 -7.41 -8.86
C GLY A 34 -11.82 -6.86 -10.26
N VAL A 35 -11.93 -5.55 -10.36
CA VAL A 35 -11.04 -4.88 -11.28
C VAL A 35 -9.68 -5.24 -10.70
N GLU A 36 -8.99 -6.20 -11.32
CA GLU A 36 -7.53 -6.26 -11.20
C GLU A 36 -7.06 -4.90 -11.71
N SER A 37 -7.03 -3.95 -10.78
CA SER A 37 -6.22 -2.76 -10.82
C SER A 37 -4.81 -3.32 -10.93
N ASN A 38 -4.40 -3.64 -12.16
CA ASN A 38 -3.03 -3.99 -12.47
C ASN A 38 -2.25 -2.69 -12.45
N VAL A 39 -2.29 -2.00 -11.30
CA VAL A 39 -1.39 -0.92 -10.97
C VAL A 39 -0.05 -1.60 -10.76
N ASP A 40 0.65 -1.73 -11.87
CA ASP A 40 2.06 -2.04 -11.84
C ASP A 40 2.75 -0.85 -11.17
N MET A 41 3.68 -1.13 -10.27
CA MET A 41 4.50 -0.09 -9.65
C MET A 41 5.27 0.74 -10.69
N THR A 42 5.52 0.22 -11.90
CA THR A 42 6.02 1.03 -13.02
C THR A 42 5.13 2.26 -13.24
N PHE A 43 3.81 2.07 -13.26
CA PHE A 43 2.84 3.17 -13.39
C PHE A 43 2.94 4.17 -12.22
N VAL A 44 3.17 3.66 -11.00
CA VAL A 44 3.29 4.54 -9.82
C VAL A 44 4.59 5.33 -9.83
N ILE A 45 5.69 4.72 -10.27
CA ILE A 45 6.97 5.39 -10.46
C ILE A 45 6.85 6.43 -11.56
N ASP A 46 6.27 6.10 -12.72
CA ASP A 46 6.04 7.04 -13.81
C ASP A 46 5.22 8.25 -13.37
N GLY A 47 4.18 8.01 -12.56
CA GLY A 47 3.37 9.08 -11.98
C GLY A 47 4.14 9.96 -10.98
N LEU A 48 5.11 9.40 -10.24
CA LEU A 48 6.02 10.18 -9.39
C LEU A 48 6.99 11.03 -10.23
N ILE A 49 7.53 10.48 -11.32
CA ILE A 49 8.43 11.20 -12.24
C ILE A 49 7.74 12.37 -12.91
N SER A 50 6.42 12.26 -13.14
CA SER A 50 5.62 13.32 -13.76
C SER A 50 5.35 14.54 -12.86
N GLN A 51 5.81 14.54 -11.61
CA GLN A 51 5.61 15.65 -10.68
C GLN A 51 6.66 16.75 -10.86
N ASP A 52 6.25 18.02 -10.73
CA ASP A 52 7.15 19.17 -10.67
C ASP A 52 7.83 19.23 -9.29
N GLY A 53 8.86 18.39 -9.11
CA GLY A 53 9.57 18.21 -7.84
C GLY A 53 8.81 17.31 -6.86
N ILE A 54 9.48 16.94 -5.76
CA ILE A 54 8.88 16.12 -4.70
C ILE A 54 9.18 16.67 -3.31
N SER A 55 8.25 16.44 -2.40
CA SER A 55 8.47 16.60 -0.96
C SER A 55 8.63 15.23 -0.33
N LEU A 56 9.62 15.10 0.53
CA LEU A 56 9.91 13.86 1.23
C LEU A 56 10.19 14.11 2.71
N GLN A 57 10.02 13.07 3.51
CA GLN A 57 10.22 13.07 4.94
C GLN A 57 11.28 12.04 5.28
N MET A 58 12.24 12.40 6.15
CA MET A 58 13.17 11.45 6.74
C MET A 58 13.02 11.47 8.25
N GLY A 59 12.81 10.30 8.84
CA GLY A 59 12.66 10.14 10.28
C GLY A 59 13.60 9.08 10.84
N GLU A 60 13.99 9.24 12.10
CA GLU A 60 14.77 8.26 12.87
C GLU A 60 13.88 7.15 13.49
N GLY A 61 12.59 7.16 13.18
CA GLY A 61 11.59 6.24 13.73
C GLY A 61 10.99 6.71 15.06
N ASN A 62 10.42 5.77 15.81
CA ASN A 62 9.73 5.96 17.09
C ASN A 62 8.55 6.96 17.11
N GLY A 63 7.95 7.27 15.96
CA GLY A 63 6.86 8.27 15.88
C GLY A 63 7.30 9.69 16.28
N GLY A 64 8.62 9.94 16.24
CA GLY A 64 9.23 11.23 16.58
C GLY A 64 9.20 12.24 15.43
N GLU A 65 9.90 13.35 15.64
CA GLU A 65 10.12 14.39 14.64
C GLU A 65 10.76 13.83 13.37
N TYR A 66 10.39 14.40 12.23
CA TYR A 66 10.98 14.11 10.93
C TYR A 66 11.48 15.40 10.31
N ASP A 67 12.58 15.30 9.57
CA ASP A 67 13.01 16.36 8.68
C ASP A 67 12.17 16.32 7.40
N SER A 68 11.68 17.47 6.95
CA SER A 68 11.06 17.62 5.64
C SER A 68 12.09 18.14 4.65
N TYR A 69 12.05 17.64 3.43
CA TYR A 69 12.96 18.02 2.36
C TYR A 69 12.18 18.26 1.08
N SER A 70 12.63 19.26 0.31
CA SER A 70 12.12 19.55 -1.04
C SER A 70 13.22 19.38 -2.06
N ILE A 71 12.93 18.62 -3.12
CA ILE A 71 13.83 18.35 -4.24
C ILE A 71 13.14 18.78 -5.53
N ASN A 72 13.78 19.72 -6.24
CA ASN A 72 13.26 20.26 -7.51
C ASN A 72 13.72 19.44 -8.72
N ASP A 73 14.97 18.93 -8.71
CA ASP A 73 15.48 18.02 -9.73
C ASP A 73 15.49 16.60 -9.16
N ILE A 74 14.53 15.79 -9.60
CA ILE A 74 14.34 14.43 -9.11
C ILE A 74 15.03 13.39 -10.00
N THR A 75 15.76 13.80 -11.04
CA THR A 75 16.27 12.89 -12.08
C THR A 75 17.14 11.77 -11.50
N GLU A 76 18.09 12.12 -10.64
CA GLU A 76 18.97 11.16 -9.98
C GLU A 76 18.24 10.36 -8.90
N LEU A 77 17.37 11.00 -8.12
CA LEU A 77 16.57 10.33 -7.10
C LEU A 77 15.66 9.24 -7.69
N VAL A 78 15.02 9.55 -8.81
CA VAL A 78 14.17 8.63 -9.56
C VAL A 78 14.94 7.40 -10.04
N SER A 79 16.24 7.54 -10.30
CA SER A 79 17.06 6.42 -10.75
C SER A 79 17.09 5.27 -9.73
N TYR A 80 16.96 5.60 -8.44
CA TYR A 80 16.87 4.62 -7.34
C TYR A 80 15.54 3.87 -7.28
N PHE A 81 14.49 4.39 -7.92
CA PHE A 81 13.18 3.74 -7.99
C PHE A 81 13.09 2.69 -9.09
N TYR A 82 14.02 2.66 -10.05
CA TYR A 82 13.99 1.65 -11.10
C TYR A 82 14.18 0.24 -10.53
N LYS A 83 13.27 -0.63 -10.95
CA LYS A 83 12.94 -1.89 -10.26
C LYS A 83 13.71 -3.09 -10.75
N ASP A 84 14.65 -2.91 -11.67
CA ASP A 84 15.33 -4.01 -12.36
C ASP A 84 16.02 -4.99 -11.38
N ASN A 85 16.23 -4.56 -10.12
CA ASN A 85 16.79 -5.36 -9.04
C ASN A 85 15.90 -5.49 -7.79
N TRP A 86 14.67 -4.97 -7.82
CA TRP A 86 13.74 -5.04 -6.70
C TRP A 86 13.02 -6.38 -6.71
N LYS A 87 12.91 -7.02 -5.55
CA LYS A 87 12.18 -8.28 -5.42
C LYS A 87 10.82 -8.04 -4.80
N GLU A 88 9.77 -8.51 -5.46
CA GLU A 88 8.45 -8.56 -4.84
C GLU A 88 8.50 -9.34 -3.54
N HIS A 89 7.88 -8.77 -2.50
CA HIS A 89 7.84 -9.33 -1.17
C HIS A 89 6.39 -9.55 -0.77
N THR A 90 5.99 -10.80 -0.50
CA THR A 90 4.64 -11.06 -0.01
C THR A 90 4.56 -10.68 1.46
N GLN A 91 4.06 -9.50 1.77
CA GLN A 91 3.96 -9.06 3.15
C GLN A 91 2.75 -9.72 3.82
N SER A 92 3.02 -10.54 4.84
CA SER A 92 2.04 -11.52 5.30
C SER A 92 1.08 -11.03 6.39
N LYS A 93 1.24 -9.83 6.98
CA LYS A 93 0.26 -9.26 7.95
C LYS A 93 0.53 -7.85 8.53
N TYR A 94 1.72 -7.26 8.39
CA TYR A 94 2.08 -6.06 9.16
C TYR A 94 2.62 -4.96 8.25
N ARG A 95 1.95 -3.80 8.19
CA ARG A 95 2.44 -2.58 7.53
C ARG A 95 3.86 -2.23 7.98
N LEU A 96 4.62 -1.56 7.12
CA LEU A 96 5.86 -0.95 7.56
C LEU A 96 5.57 0.00 8.73
N SER A 97 6.32 -0.21 9.80
CA SER A 97 6.15 0.51 11.04
C SER A 97 6.99 1.78 10.96
N ILE A 98 6.36 2.96 10.96
CA ILE A 98 7.04 4.26 11.11
C ILE A 98 7.83 4.39 12.43
N PHE A 99 7.83 3.36 13.27
CA PHE A 99 8.70 3.26 14.43
C PHE A 99 10.15 2.91 14.07
N SER A 100 10.48 2.50 12.83
CA SER A 100 11.86 2.38 12.35
C SER A 100 12.30 3.61 11.55
N PRO A 101 13.61 3.88 11.41
CA PRO A 101 14.11 4.93 10.55
C PRO A 101 13.62 4.77 9.11
N TYR A 102 13.15 5.85 8.50
CA TYR A 102 12.45 5.80 7.22
C TYR A 102 12.75 6.99 6.31
N ILE A 103 12.53 6.78 5.01
CA ILE A 103 12.38 7.83 4.01
C ILE A 103 10.99 7.66 3.39
N MET A 104 10.17 8.70 3.39
CA MET A 104 8.80 8.65 2.86
C MET A 104 8.56 9.75 1.85
N ILE A 105 7.90 9.41 0.75
CA ILE A 105 7.53 10.34 -0.31
C ILE A 105 6.01 10.24 -0.47
N ASP A 106 5.32 11.36 -0.27
CA ASP A 106 3.88 11.48 -0.48
C ASP A 106 3.61 12.22 -1.79
N PHE A 107 2.72 11.68 -2.61
CA PHE A 107 2.39 12.27 -3.91
C PHE A 107 0.96 11.90 -4.35
N THR A 108 0.50 12.49 -5.46
CA THR A 108 -0.84 12.24 -6.00
C THR A 108 -0.76 11.94 -7.49
N ILE A 109 -1.30 10.79 -7.90
CA ILE A 109 -1.43 10.39 -9.32
C ILE A 109 -2.92 10.34 -9.63
N ASN A 110 -3.39 11.08 -10.64
CA ASN A 110 -4.80 11.05 -11.07
C ASN A 110 -5.81 11.25 -9.91
N SER A 111 -5.52 12.18 -8.99
CA SER A 111 -6.30 12.41 -7.75
C SER A 111 -6.27 11.29 -6.70
N ILE A 112 -5.44 10.27 -6.89
CA ILE A 112 -5.24 9.17 -5.94
C ILE A 112 -3.99 9.44 -5.10
N LYS A 113 -4.19 9.60 -3.79
CA LYS A 113 -3.11 9.74 -2.82
C LYS A 113 -2.27 8.47 -2.81
N SER A 114 -0.98 8.65 -2.96
CA SER A 114 0.00 7.57 -3.08
C SER A 114 1.22 7.91 -2.23
N SER A 115 1.93 6.88 -1.79
CA SER A 115 3.16 7.07 -1.02
C SER A 115 4.14 5.94 -1.28
N ILE A 116 5.44 6.25 -1.23
CA ILE A 116 6.51 5.25 -1.18
C ILE A 116 7.23 5.45 0.14
N CYS A 117 7.31 4.39 0.95
CA CYS A 117 7.99 4.39 2.24
C CYS A 117 9.13 3.37 2.23
N PHE A 118 10.35 3.82 2.50
CA PHE A 118 11.55 3.02 2.60
C PHE A 118 11.91 2.84 4.07
N ASP A 119 11.88 1.60 4.56
CA ASP A 119 12.38 1.26 5.89
C ASP A 119 13.89 1.00 5.82
N LYS A 120 14.66 1.93 6.40
CA LYS A 120 16.13 1.89 6.41
C LYS A 120 16.68 0.67 7.14
N SER A 121 15.93 0.12 8.10
CA SER A 121 16.39 -1.01 8.91
C SER A 121 16.19 -2.35 8.19
N SER A 122 15.03 -2.53 7.55
CA SER A 122 14.66 -3.81 6.94
C SER A 122 14.90 -3.88 5.44
N LYS A 123 15.26 -2.76 4.80
CA LYS A 123 15.41 -2.64 3.33
C LYS A 123 14.12 -2.99 2.57
N LEU A 124 12.99 -2.84 3.25
CA LEU A 124 11.68 -3.02 2.68
C LEU A 124 11.14 -1.69 2.20
N VAL A 125 10.41 -1.75 1.10
CA VAL A 125 9.70 -0.62 0.52
C VAL A 125 8.21 -0.96 0.49
N GLU A 126 7.41 -0.13 1.15
CA GLU A 126 5.95 -0.14 1.05
C GLU A 126 5.54 0.91 0.04
N LEU A 127 4.92 0.45 -1.04
CA LEU A 127 4.24 1.31 -1.99
C LEU A 127 2.75 1.27 -1.68
N ARG A 128 2.15 2.46 -1.54
CA ARG A 128 0.71 2.65 -1.40
C ARG A 128 0.17 3.39 -2.62
N TYR A 129 -0.88 2.85 -3.22
CA TYR A 129 -1.67 3.52 -4.25
C TYR A 129 -3.16 3.44 -3.87
N GLY A 130 -3.69 4.54 -3.34
CA GLY A 130 -5.03 4.54 -2.74
C GLY A 130 -5.12 3.61 -1.53
N ASP A 131 -5.91 2.54 -1.66
CA ASP A 131 -6.09 1.49 -0.63
C ASP A 131 -5.24 0.24 -0.87
N GLU A 132 -4.53 0.18 -2.01
CA GLU A 132 -3.68 -0.95 -2.38
C GLU A 132 -2.27 -0.78 -1.80
N LEU A 133 -1.67 -1.89 -1.36
CA LEU A 133 -0.35 -1.95 -0.75
C LEU A 133 0.50 -2.99 -1.46
N TYR A 134 1.70 -2.60 -1.83
CA TYR A 134 2.69 -3.43 -2.50
C TYR A 134 4.00 -3.36 -1.72
N TYR A 135 4.71 -4.47 -1.67
CA TYR A 135 5.93 -4.57 -0.88
C TYR A 135 7.07 -5.10 -1.71
N TYR A 136 8.22 -4.46 -1.57
CA TYR A 136 9.43 -4.79 -2.29
C TYR A 136 10.61 -4.83 -1.33
N THR A 137 11.60 -5.64 -1.68
CA THR A 137 12.93 -5.59 -1.08
C THR A 137 13.88 -4.96 -2.08
N VAL A 138 14.68 -4.00 -1.62
CA VAL A 138 15.67 -3.29 -2.44
C VAL A 138 17.10 -3.75 -2.15
N PRO A 139 18.04 -3.59 -3.10
CA PRO A 139 19.46 -3.79 -2.86
C PRO A 139 19.99 -2.94 -1.68
N GLU A 140 21.04 -3.43 -1.02
CA GLU A 140 21.53 -2.84 0.24
C GLU A 140 21.95 -1.37 0.13
N ASN A 141 22.45 -0.96 -1.04
CA ASN A 141 22.98 0.38 -1.27
C ASN A 141 21.92 1.40 -1.68
N VAL A 142 20.70 0.98 -2.03
CA VAL A 142 19.70 1.89 -2.61
C VAL A 142 19.26 2.95 -1.61
N ILE A 143 18.89 2.52 -0.40
CA ILE A 143 18.38 3.43 0.64
C ILE A 143 19.47 4.40 1.10
N ASP A 144 20.68 3.88 1.36
CA ASP A 144 21.82 4.70 1.81
C ASP A 144 22.23 5.72 0.73
N SER A 145 22.24 5.32 -0.54
CA SER A 145 22.58 6.23 -1.66
C SER A 145 21.52 7.31 -1.82
N MET A 146 20.24 6.94 -1.72
CA MET A 146 19.12 7.87 -1.75
C MET A 146 19.19 8.86 -0.59
N GLU A 147 19.46 8.40 0.63
CA GLU A 147 19.63 9.25 1.81
C GLU A 147 20.73 10.29 1.60
N ASN A 148 21.91 9.86 1.16
CA ASN A 148 23.03 10.76 0.89
C ASN A 148 22.67 11.80 -0.18
N TYR A 149 22.04 11.36 -1.26
CA TYR A 149 21.58 12.26 -2.32
C TYR A 149 20.64 13.34 -1.78
N ILE A 150 19.66 12.95 -0.95
CA ILE A 150 18.71 13.89 -0.34
C ILE A 150 19.43 14.90 0.54
N ILE A 151 20.34 14.45 1.41
CA ILE A 151 21.08 15.34 2.32
C ILE A 151 21.92 16.36 1.55
N GLU A 152 22.49 15.97 0.41
CA GLU A 152 23.38 16.83 -0.39
C GLU A 152 22.62 17.81 -1.30
N ASN A 153 21.42 17.45 -1.77
CA ASN A 153 20.75 18.16 -2.87
C ASN A 153 19.39 18.76 -2.49
N ALA A 154 18.82 18.40 -1.35
CA ALA A 154 17.50 18.87 -0.94
C ALA A 154 17.58 20.11 -0.04
N SER A 155 16.56 20.96 -0.15
CA SER A 155 16.36 22.07 0.79
C SER A 155 15.49 21.61 1.96
N LYS A 156 15.93 21.86 3.19
CA LYS A 156 15.13 21.69 4.42
C LYS A 156 14.12 22.81 4.61
#